data_AF-A0A2D6NDL5-F1
#
_entry.id   AF-A0A2D6NDL5-F1
#
_cell.length_a   1.000
_cell.length_b   1.000
_cell.length_c   1.000
_cell.angle_alpha   90.00
_cell.angle_beta   90.00
_cell.angle_gamma   90.00
#
_symmetry.space_group_name_H-M   'P 1'
#
loop_
_entity.id
_entity.type
_entity.pdbx_description
1 polymer ?
#
loop_
_entity_poly.entity_id
_entity_poly.type
_entity_poly.pdbx_seq_one_letter_code
_entity_poly.pdbx_strand_id
1 'polypeptide(L)'
;MKEKLSFEEFTNEEGITPKYNNFPLFFTKSFFGTLYRNRQEFLKFKKEHSDLEKTITKYFSSVDWKKETKKIVKPIEKELYEAYSIMTDYVIEDEELFQ
;
A
#
# COMPACT_ATOMS: atom_id res chain seq x y z
N MET A 1 1.04 14.76 -17.34
CA MET A 1 1.76 14.32 -16.12
C MET A 1 0.70 14.21 -15.04
N LYS A 2 0.53 13.00 -14.50
CA LYS A 2 -0.44 12.74 -13.44
C LYS A 2 0.13 13.25 -12.11
N GLU A 3 -0.68 13.86 -11.27
CA GLU A 3 -0.26 14.34 -9.96
C GLU A 3 -0.19 13.15 -9.00
N LYS A 4 1.02 12.63 -8.77
CA LYS A 4 1.27 11.74 -7.63
C LYS A 4 1.13 12.54 -6.35
N LEU A 5 0.57 11.92 -5.32
CA LEU A 5 0.59 12.52 -3.99
C LEU A 5 2.04 12.72 -3.55
N SER A 6 2.30 13.82 -2.87
CA SER A 6 3.50 13.96 -2.05
C SER A 6 3.51 12.96 -0.90
N PHE A 7 4.68 12.72 -0.32
CA PHE A 7 4.82 11.89 0.87
C PHE A 7 3.96 12.42 2.02
N GLU A 8 3.93 13.73 2.19
CA GLU A 8 3.11 14.42 3.16
C GLU A 8 1.64 14.14 2.90
N GLU A 9 1.13 14.29 1.68
CA GLU A 9 -0.28 14.02 1.35
C GLU A 9 -0.66 12.54 1.49
N PHE A 10 0.27 11.63 1.18
CA PHE A 10 0.08 10.19 1.36
C PHE A 10 0.01 9.79 2.84
N THR A 11 0.82 10.42 3.69
CA THR A 11 0.91 10.11 5.13
C THR A 11 0.05 11.00 6.02
N ASN A 12 -0.54 12.07 5.47
CA ASN A 12 -1.36 13.00 6.23
C ASN A 12 -2.68 12.33 6.63
N GLU A 13 -2.84 12.16 7.93
CA GLU A 13 -4.00 11.52 8.52
C GLU A 13 -4.56 12.33 9.68
N GLU A 14 -5.83 12.73 9.54
CA GLU A 14 -6.77 12.87 10.66
C GLU A 14 -7.44 11.51 11.02
N GLY A 15 -6.95 10.37 10.49
CA GLY A 15 -7.57 9.04 10.60
C GLY A 15 -6.67 7.91 11.13
N ILE A 16 -7.10 6.66 10.88
CA ILE A 16 -6.44 5.38 11.25
C ILE A 16 -5.67 4.77 10.06
N THR A 17 -5.96 5.22 8.84
CA THR A 17 -5.42 4.76 7.56
C THR A 17 -5.26 5.91 6.55
N PRO A 18 -4.09 6.05 5.88
CA PRO A 18 -3.79 7.13 4.95
C PRO A 18 -4.89 7.31 3.91
N LYS A 19 -4.97 8.50 3.28
CA LYS A 19 -6.08 9.01 2.43
C LYS A 19 -6.61 8.07 1.31
N TYR A 20 -6.08 6.86 1.20
CA TYR A 20 -6.51 5.77 0.33
C TYR A 20 -6.45 4.40 1.05
N ASN A 21 -7.39 4.18 1.98
CA ASN A 21 -7.52 3.03 2.90
C ASN A 21 -7.18 1.64 2.34
N ASN A 22 -7.43 1.41 1.06
CA ASN A 22 -7.30 0.09 0.44
C ASN A 22 -5.88 -0.22 -0.04
N PHE A 23 -4.98 0.75 -0.15
CA PHE A 23 -3.62 0.49 -0.65
C PHE A 23 -2.84 -0.54 0.21
N PRO A 24 -2.91 -0.50 1.56
CA PRO A 24 -2.41 -1.60 2.38
C PRO A 24 -2.94 -2.99 2.02
N LEU A 25 -4.15 -3.12 1.44
CA LEU A 25 -4.75 -4.42 1.13
C LEU A 25 -3.96 -5.22 0.11
N PHE A 26 -3.20 -4.57 -0.78
CA PHE A 26 -2.24 -5.24 -1.67
C PHE A 26 -1.23 -6.12 -0.90
N PHE A 27 -0.94 -5.77 0.36
CA PHE A 27 0.08 -6.43 1.18
C PHE A 27 -0.50 -7.25 2.34
N THR A 28 -1.81 -7.21 2.59
CA THR A 28 -2.45 -7.95 3.70
C THR A 28 -2.97 -9.32 3.25
N LYS A 29 -2.72 -10.37 4.02
CA LYS A 29 -3.27 -11.74 3.77
C LYS A 29 -4.76 -11.89 4.13
N SER A 30 -5.56 -10.86 3.87
CA SER A 30 -7.02 -10.90 4.05
C SER A 30 -7.73 -11.47 2.81
N PHE A 31 -9.00 -11.83 2.96
CA PHE A 31 -9.86 -12.22 1.83
C PHE A 31 -9.88 -11.14 0.75
N PHE A 32 -10.11 -9.88 1.15
CA PHE A 32 -10.06 -8.72 0.26
C PHE A 32 -8.67 -8.51 -0.36
N GLY A 33 -7.59 -8.68 0.42
CA GLY A 33 -6.23 -8.55 -0.10
C GLY A 33 -5.87 -9.57 -1.20
N THR A 34 -6.56 -10.71 -1.27
CA THR A 34 -6.39 -11.67 -2.37
C THR A 34 -6.84 -11.08 -3.72
N LEU A 35 -7.89 -10.25 -3.72
CA LEU A 35 -8.36 -9.58 -4.94
C LEU A 35 -7.32 -8.59 -5.45
N TYR A 36 -6.76 -7.76 -4.57
CA TYR A 36 -5.73 -6.78 -4.91
C TYR A 36 -4.42 -7.43 -5.37
N ARG A 37 -4.02 -8.55 -4.76
CA ARG A 37 -2.78 -9.26 -5.13
C ARG A 37 -2.81 -9.92 -6.51
N ASN A 38 -3.99 -10.12 -7.09
CA ASN A 38 -4.13 -10.71 -8.42
C ASN A 38 -4.12 -9.67 -9.54
N ARG A 39 -4.08 -8.38 -9.21
CA ARG A 39 -4.07 -7.30 -10.19
C ARG A 39 -2.69 -7.16 -10.85
N GLN A 40 -2.68 -6.80 -12.13
CA GLN A 40 -1.48 -6.88 -12.97
C GLN A 40 -0.35 -5.98 -12.47
N GLU A 41 -0.69 -4.79 -11.98
CA GLU A 41 0.22 -3.82 -11.40
C GLU A 41 0.92 -4.34 -10.15
N PHE A 42 0.19 -5.07 -9.29
CA PHE A 42 0.79 -5.70 -8.12
C PHE A 42 1.65 -6.89 -8.49
N LEU A 43 1.23 -7.70 -9.46
CA LEU A 43 2.04 -8.81 -9.97
C LEU A 43 3.34 -8.32 -10.59
N LYS A 44 3.28 -7.21 -11.34
CA LYS A 44 4.45 -6.53 -11.90
C LYS A 44 5.34 -5.96 -10.80
N PHE A 45 4.78 -5.21 -9.86
CA PHE A 45 5.49 -4.69 -8.68
C PHE A 45 6.20 -5.80 -7.92
N LYS A 46 5.51 -6.89 -7.60
CA LYS A 46 6.08 -8.04 -6.89
C LYS A 46 7.23 -8.69 -7.63
N LYS A 47 7.18 -8.72 -8.97
CA LYS A 47 8.23 -9.27 -9.82
C LYS A 47 9.47 -8.38 -9.85
N GLU A 48 9.27 -7.05 -9.94
CA GLU A 48 10.36 -6.07 -10.09
C GLU A 48 10.95 -5.61 -8.74
N HIS A 49 10.14 -5.56 -7.69
CA HIS A 49 10.47 -5.00 -6.36
C HIS A 49 10.18 -6.00 -5.22
N SER A 50 10.61 -7.25 -5.40
CA SER A 50 10.23 -8.35 -4.49
C SER A 50 10.69 -8.16 -3.03
N ASP A 51 11.79 -7.44 -2.79
CA ASP A 51 12.29 -7.21 -1.43
C ASP A 51 11.47 -6.16 -0.69
N LEU A 52 11.01 -5.12 -1.39
CA LEU A 52 10.09 -4.12 -0.86
C LEU A 52 8.72 -4.75 -0.56
N GLU A 53 8.19 -5.55 -1.48
CA GLU A 53 6.95 -6.32 -1.26
C GLU A 53 7.04 -7.20 0.00
N LYS A 54 8.10 -8.02 0.12
CA LYS A 54 8.30 -8.89 1.29
C LYS A 54 8.40 -8.10 2.58
N THR A 55 9.07 -6.95 2.57
CA THR A 55 9.24 -6.09 3.76
C THR A 55 7.88 -5.61 4.27
N ILE A 56 7.06 -5.05 3.37
CA ILE A 56 5.73 -4.55 3.70
C ILE A 56 4.79 -5.70 4.13
N THR A 57 4.77 -6.81 3.38
CA THR A 57 3.94 -7.99 3.70
C THR A 57 4.34 -8.63 5.04
N LYS A 58 5.64 -8.69 5.36
CA LYS A 58 6.13 -9.20 6.64
C LYS A 58 5.65 -8.32 7.79
N TYR A 59 5.72 -7.00 7.62
CA TYR A 59 5.22 -6.06 8.62
C TYR A 59 3.74 -6.30 8.91
N PHE A 60 2.87 -6.25 7.89
CA PHE A 60 1.43 -6.45 8.08
C PHE A 60 1.05 -7.84 8.63
N SER A 61 1.88 -8.85 8.39
CA SER A 61 1.71 -10.19 8.97
C SER A 61 2.07 -10.24 10.47
N SER A 62 2.83 -9.26 10.97
CA SER A 62 3.24 -9.16 12.38
C SER A 62 2.37 -8.22 13.22
N VAL A 63 1.56 -7.39 12.57
CA VAL A 63 0.67 -6.44 13.24
C VAL A 63 -0.45 -7.16 13.97
N ASP A 64 -0.62 -6.86 15.26
CA ASP A 64 -1.83 -7.25 16.02
C ASP A 64 -2.95 -6.25 15.77
N TRP A 65 -3.73 -6.53 14.71
CA TRP A 65 -4.84 -5.69 14.26
C TRP A 65 -5.93 -5.45 15.32
N LYS A 66 -5.96 -6.23 16.41
CA LYS A 66 -6.91 -6.05 17.52
C LYS A 66 -6.46 -4.99 18.53
N LYS A 67 -5.16 -4.63 18.55
CA LYS A 67 -4.57 -3.71 19.53
C LYS A 67 -4.06 -2.41 18.93
N GLU A 68 -3.54 -2.47 17.71
CA GLU A 68 -2.96 -1.35 17.00
C GLU A 68 -4.07 -0.66 16.18
N THR A 69 -4.79 0.32 16.73
CA THR A 69 -5.98 0.86 16.04
C THR A 69 -5.82 2.28 15.49
N LYS A 70 -4.66 2.95 15.65
CA LYS A 70 -4.54 4.36 15.22
C LYS A 70 -3.30 4.70 14.40
N LYS A 71 -2.28 3.84 14.32
CA LYS A 71 -0.98 4.16 13.68
C LYS A 71 -0.28 2.93 13.09
N ILE A 72 -1.03 1.94 12.62
CA ILE A 72 -0.46 0.67 12.10
C ILE A 72 0.58 0.93 11.02
N VAL A 73 0.38 1.91 10.15
CA VAL A 73 1.27 2.12 9.01
C VAL A 73 2.48 2.99 9.30
N LYS A 74 2.51 3.73 10.42
CA LYS A 74 3.59 4.68 10.73
C LYS A 74 5.00 4.06 10.68
N PRO A 75 5.22 2.83 11.19
CA PRO A 75 6.55 2.22 11.13
C PRO A 75 7.04 1.88 9.73
N ILE A 76 6.16 1.87 8.72
CA ILE A 76 6.46 1.49 7.33
C ILE A 76 5.94 2.52 6.31
N GLU A 77 5.70 3.76 6.74
CA GLU A 77 5.05 4.78 5.89
C GLU A 77 5.92 5.15 4.67
N LYS A 78 7.25 5.06 4.80
CA LYS A 78 8.20 5.31 3.71
C LYS A 78 8.17 4.19 2.68
N GLU A 79 8.23 2.95 3.13
CA GLU A 79 8.17 1.76 2.28
C GLU A 79 6.82 1.69 1.57
N LEU A 80 5.72 2.03 2.26
CA LEU A 80 4.40 2.14 1.66
C LEU A 80 4.32 3.25 0.61
N TYR A 81 4.87 4.43 0.89
CA TYR A 81 4.88 5.52 -0.08
C TYR A 81 5.74 5.20 -1.31
N GLU A 82 6.87 4.52 -1.12
CA GLU A 82 7.71 4.06 -2.22
C GLU A 82 6.96 3.05 -3.09
N ALA A 83 6.31 2.05 -2.48
CA ALA A 83 5.49 1.10 -3.21
C ALA A 83 4.34 1.80 -3.97
N TYR A 84 3.67 2.77 -3.34
CA TYR A 84 2.65 3.60 -3.99
C TYR A 84 3.21 4.34 -5.20
N SER A 85 4.35 5.00 -5.04
CA SER A 85 5.00 5.79 -6.09
C SER A 85 5.35 4.95 -7.31
N ILE A 86 5.85 3.72 -7.08
CA ILE A 86 6.19 2.76 -8.12
C ILE A 86 4.93 2.22 -8.80
N MET A 87 3.95 1.75 -8.02
CA MET A 87 2.74 1.16 -8.57
C MET A 87 1.93 2.19 -9.37
N THR A 88 1.96 3.46 -8.98
CA THR A 88 1.32 4.56 -9.73
C THR A 88 1.99 4.80 -11.10
N ASP A 89 3.26 4.47 -11.27
CA ASP A 89 3.93 4.53 -12.59
C ASP A 89 3.53 3.39 -13.52
N TYR A 90 3.02 2.28 -12.97
CA TYR A 90 2.55 1.15 -13.77
C TYR A 90 1.14 1.34 -14.30
N VAL A 91 0.37 2.22 -13.68
CA VAL A 91 -1.06 2.36 -13.88
C VAL A 91 -1.32 3.73 -14.50
N ILE A 92 -1.77 3.73 -15.75
CA ILE A 92 -2.02 4.96 -16.50
C ILE A 92 -3.16 5.79 -15.83
N GLU A 93 -4.01 5.19 -14.97
CA GLU A 93 -5.18 5.85 -14.31
C GLU A 93 -5.32 5.55 -12.79
N ASP A 94 -5.49 6.58 -11.94
CA ASP A 94 -5.39 6.44 -10.45
C ASP A 94 -6.58 5.68 -9.88
N GLU A 95 -7.67 5.67 -10.64
CA GLU A 95 -8.89 4.94 -10.36
C GLU A 95 -8.65 3.44 -10.25
N GLU A 96 -7.67 2.87 -10.95
CA GLU A 96 -7.40 1.46 -10.78
C GLU A 96 -6.79 1.20 -9.41
N LEU A 97 -5.80 1.97 -8.92
CA LEU A 97 -5.12 1.66 -7.66
C LEU A 97 -5.98 1.81 -6.39
N PHE A 98 -7.06 2.58 -6.45
CA PHE A 98 -7.81 3.02 -5.28
C PHE A 98 -9.30 2.62 -5.26
N GLN A 99 -9.73 1.74 -6.17
CA GLN A 99 -11.07 1.13 -6.15
C GLN A 99 -11.27 0.16 -4.98
#